data_AF-A0A956EE80-F1
#
_entry.id   AF-A0A956EE80-F1
#
_cell.length_a   1.000
_cell.length_b   1.000
_cell.length_c   1.000
_cell.angle_alpha   90.00
_cell.angle_beta   90.00
_cell.angle_gamma   90.00
#
_symmetry.space_group_name_H-M   'P 1'
#
loop_
_entity.id
_entity.type
_entity.pdbx_description
1 polymer ?
#
loop_
_entity_poly.entity_id
_entity_poly.type
_entity_poly.pdbx_seq_one_letter_code
_entity_poly.pdbx_strand_id
1 'polypeptide(L)'
;MPARPLRWLALAALVAAGVSSCVRAERLDEKIARAWCDHAVECGQYPNVSTCMEVEYDEPPASYIDAAIDAGRIDYHGARAYRCVRAIKKLKCDRGEDTSEVERDCQGISEGAVGPDEPCMLSAECVGERSLCGFDPRCTEPCCPGECRFRPGPFEAGEPCASNDECVDGTLCDLDLSDPVCVALPGDGEPCYQGYACAEGTTCDDATTKCVGPAGVGEPCQGDYQCEATLFCDPNQRCATRAKEGEACDEAVGDRGCLRGDTICHEGTCRSKLAPGEACAEFTPPCVDYAYCSNDRCVEFARVGEACGGIGLDFALCYPGLFCDGNATCAKDVPPSGGEVCPVPE
;
A
#
# COMPACT_ATOMS: atom_id res chain seq x y z
N MET A 1 58.95 28.18 -30.69
CA MET A 1 57.51 27.82 -30.68
C MET A 1 57.40 26.33 -30.93
N PRO A 2 56.94 25.57 -29.93
CA PRO A 2 55.62 24.91 -30.02
C PRO A 2 54.80 25.19 -28.73
N ALA A 3 53.55 25.66 -28.80
CA ALA A 3 52.30 24.95 -29.17
C ALA A 3 51.68 24.11 -28.01
N ARG A 4 50.93 24.83 -27.17
CA ARG A 4 49.63 24.54 -26.50
C ARG A 4 49.44 23.34 -25.54
N PRO A 5 49.03 23.61 -24.28
CA PRO A 5 48.21 22.73 -23.46
C PRO A 5 46.71 23.04 -23.67
N LEU A 6 45.93 22.07 -24.13
CA LEU A 6 44.46 22.17 -24.25
C LEU A 6 43.85 20.76 -24.22
N ARG A 7 43.88 20.12 -23.05
CA ARG A 7 43.21 18.82 -22.81
C ARG A 7 42.45 18.70 -21.49
N TRP A 8 42.37 19.76 -20.68
CA TRP A 8 41.76 19.70 -19.34
C TRP A 8 40.34 20.29 -19.24
N LEU A 9 39.74 20.81 -20.32
CA LEU A 9 38.39 21.40 -20.28
C LEU A 9 37.25 20.47 -20.76
N ALA A 10 37.54 19.22 -21.13
CA ALA A 10 36.50 18.29 -21.63
C ALA A 10 35.94 17.32 -20.57
N LEU A 11 36.51 17.26 -19.35
CA LEU A 11 36.01 16.38 -18.28
C LEU A 11 34.98 17.06 -17.34
N ALA A 12 34.83 18.38 -17.38
CA ALA A 12 33.86 19.09 -16.53
C ALA A 12 32.44 19.18 -17.11
N ALA A 13 32.24 18.81 -18.39
CA ALA A 13 30.94 18.95 -19.07
C ALA A 13 30.10 17.65 -19.13
N LEU A 14 30.66 16.50 -18.76
CA LEU A 14 29.95 15.21 -18.77
C LEU A 14 29.25 14.85 -17.44
N VAL A 15 29.50 15.61 -16.37
CA VAL A 15 28.80 15.42 -15.09
C VAL A 15 27.43 16.12 -15.09
N ALA A 16 27.17 17.09 -15.97
CA ALA A 16 25.92 17.86 -15.97
C ALA A 16 24.70 17.13 -16.59
N ALA A 17 24.91 16.07 -17.40
CA ALA A 17 23.82 15.34 -18.07
C ALA A 17 23.42 14.03 -17.36
N GLY A 18 24.15 13.62 -16.32
CA GLY A 18 23.90 12.37 -15.59
C GLY A 18 23.16 12.51 -14.26
N VAL A 19 22.86 13.73 -13.80
CA VAL A 19 22.28 13.99 -12.46
C VAL A 19 20.75 14.16 -12.49
N SER A 20 20.11 14.07 -13.66
CA SER A 20 18.66 14.31 -13.77
C SER A 20 17.78 13.16 -13.27
N SER A 21 18.35 12.03 -12.86
CA SER A 21 17.62 10.84 -12.43
C SER A 21 17.57 10.63 -10.91
N CYS A 22 18.06 11.56 -10.09
CA CYS A 22 17.93 11.46 -8.63
C CYS A 22 16.68 12.21 -8.16
N VAL A 23 15.91 11.58 -7.27
CA VAL A 23 14.89 12.26 -6.47
C VAL A 23 15.60 12.90 -5.27
N ARG A 24 15.20 14.12 -4.88
CA ARG A 24 15.65 14.74 -3.63
C ARG A 24 14.72 14.29 -2.50
N ALA A 25 15.25 14.13 -1.30
CA ALA A 25 14.49 13.68 -0.12
C ALA A 25 13.27 14.56 0.17
N GLU A 26 13.45 15.89 0.15
CA GLU A 26 12.41 16.93 0.29
C GLU A 26 11.15 16.75 -0.57
N ARG A 27 11.21 15.90 -1.61
CA ARG A 27 10.09 15.64 -2.53
C ARG A 27 9.84 14.16 -2.74
N LEU A 28 10.45 13.29 -1.94
CA LEU A 28 10.25 11.87 -2.13
C LEU A 28 8.81 11.49 -1.85
N ASP A 29 8.30 11.89 -0.69
CA ASP A 29 6.96 11.52 -0.24
C ASP A 29 5.92 12.07 -1.22
N GLU A 30 6.05 13.34 -1.62
CA GLU A 30 5.22 13.94 -2.67
C GLU A 30 5.29 13.14 -3.97
N LYS A 31 6.48 12.69 -4.42
CA LYS A 31 6.62 11.94 -5.69
C LYS A 31 6.11 10.51 -5.61
N ILE A 32 6.28 9.83 -4.48
CA ILE A 32 5.74 8.48 -4.26
C ILE A 32 4.23 8.57 -4.18
N ALA A 33 3.70 9.45 -3.33
CA ALA A 33 2.27 9.70 -3.20
C ALA A 33 1.66 10.10 -4.55
N ARG A 34 2.29 11.02 -5.28
CA ARG A 34 1.88 11.39 -6.64
C ARG A 34 1.87 10.19 -7.59
N ALA A 35 2.89 9.33 -7.55
CA ALA A 35 2.96 8.16 -8.43
C ALA A 35 1.85 7.15 -8.12
N TRP A 36 1.56 6.92 -6.84
CA TRP A 36 0.41 6.11 -6.40
C TRP A 36 -0.90 6.74 -6.83
N CYS A 37 -1.06 8.05 -6.66
CA CYS A 37 -2.26 8.75 -7.08
C CYS A 37 -2.44 8.81 -8.60
N ASP A 38 -1.36 8.95 -9.37
CA ASP A 38 -1.40 8.84 -10.84
C ASP A 38 -1.96 7.45 -11.21
N HIS A 39 -1.47 6.37 -10.59
CA HIS A 39 -1.94 5.00 -10.80
C HIS A 39 -3.41 4.81 -10.35
N ALA A 40 -3.77 5.27 -9.16
CA ALA A 40 -5.11 5.12 -8.61
C ALA A 40 -6.18 5.85 -9.46
N VAL A 41 -5.83 7.02 -10.02
CA VAL A 41 -6.68 7.74 -10.99
C VAL A 41 -6.80 6.97 -12.30
N GLU A 42 -5.69 6.43 -12.83
CA GLU A 42 -5.72 5.57 -14.02
C GLU A 42 -6.63 4.35 -13.82
N CYS A 43 -6.66 3.82 -12.59
CA CYS A 43 -7.51 2.70 -12.18
C CYS A 43 -8.91 3.09 -11.70
N GLY A 44 -9.33 4.34 -11.90
CA GLY A 44 -10.69 4.78 -11.59
C GLY A 44 -11.05 4.82 -10.11
N GLN A 45 -10.06 4.75 -9.21
CA GLN A 45 -10.26 4.85 -7.76
C GLN A 45 -10.42 6.30 -7.29
N TYR A 46 -9.90 7.25 -8.05
CA TYR A 46 -9.98 8.69 -7.79
C TYR A 46 -10.35 9.48 -9.04
N PRO A 47 -11.07 10.62 -8.92
CA PRO A 47 -11.44 11.45 -10.06
C PRO A 47 -10.23 12.15 -10.70
N ASN A 48 -9.25 12.50 -9.89
CA ASN A 48 -8.04 13.20 -10.30
C ASN A 48 -6.98 13.12 -9.19
N VAL A 49 -5.74 13.43 -9.56
CA VAL A 49 -4.58 13.32 -8.67
C VAL A 49 -4.65 14.27 -7.49
N SER A 50 -5.25 15.46 -7.65
CA SER A 50 -5.40 16.43 -6.54
C SER A 50 -6.25 15.82 -5.43
N THR A 51 -7.41 15.24 -5.78
CA THR A 51 -8.30 14.61 -4.81
C THR A 51 -7.63 13.42 -4.11
N CYS A 52 -6.88 12.60 -4.86
CA CYS A 52 -6.12 11.51 -4.23
C CYS A 52 -5.07 12.02 -3.24
N MET A 53 -4.28 13.02 -3.64
CA MET A 53 -3.28 13.63 -2.77
C MET A 53 -3.94 14.27 -1.55
N GLU A 54 -5.12 14.88 -1.69
CA GLU A 54 -5.86 15.43 -0.56
C GLU A 54 -6.28 14.35 0.45
N VAL A 55 -6.58 13.13 0.03
CA VAL A 55 -7.07 12.05 0.92
C VAL A 55 -5.92 11.23 1.49
N GLU A 56 -5.07 10.68 0.63
CA GLU A 56 -4.03 9.70 0.99
C GLU A 56 -2.79 10.33 1.59
N TYR A 57 -2.50 11.58 1.23
CA TYR A 57 -1.30 12.26 1.68
C TYR A 57 -1.58 12.97 3.00
N ASP A 58 -1.29 12.29 4.10
CA ASP A 58 -1.09 12.93 5.40
C ASP A 58 0.43 13.10 5.59
N GLU A 59 0.93 14.32 5.41
CA GLU A 59 2.36 14.60 5.56
C GLU A 59 2.75 14.35 7.03
N PRO A 60 3.60 13.36 7.36
CA PRO A 60 4.55 13.63 8.43
C PRO A 60 5.28 14.91 8.00
N PRO A 61 5.55 15.88 8.91
CA PRO A 61 6.11 17.15 8.49
C PRO A 61 7.43 16.87 7.76
N ALA A 62 7.46 17.03 6.43
CA ALA A 62 8.60 16.68 5.57
C ALA A 62 9.90 17.32 6.07
N SER A 63 9.75 18.46 6.75
CA SER A 63 10.80 19.16 7.49
C SER A 63 11.57 18.30 8.49
N TYR A 64 10.97 17.29 9.12
CA TYR A 64 11.69 16.41 10.05
C TYR A 64 12.62 15.45 9.31
N ILE A 65 12.14 14.78 8.26
CA ILE A 65 12.95 13.84 7.48
C ILE A 65 14.14 14.57 6.86
N ASP A 66 13.91 15.75 6.29
CA ASP A 66 14.99 16.59 5.74
C ASP A 66 16.00 16.97 6.83
N ALA A 67 15.53 17.41 8.00
CA ALA A 67 16.40 17.74 9.12
C ALA A 67 17.19 16.52 9.64
N ALA A 68 16.59 15.33 9.66
CA ALA A 68 17.26 14.09 10.06
C ALA A 68 18.33 13.65 9.05
N ILE A 69 18.10 13.85 7.75
CA ILE A 69 19.09 13.62 6.69
C ILE A 69 20.24 14.62 6.81
N ASP A 70 19.94 15.91 6.99
CA ASP A 70 20.96 16.95 7.18
C ASP A 70 21.79 16.73 8.45
N ALA A 71 21.18 16.18 9.51
CA ALA A 71 21.86 15.75 10.73
C ALA A 71 22.66 14.44 10.56
N GLY A 72 22.57 13.76 9.42
CA GLY A 72 23.25 12.50 9.14
C GLY A 72 22.68 11.30 9.89
N ARG A 73 21.42 11.40 10.33
CA ARG A 73 20.70 10.33 11.05
C ARG A 73 19.98 9.37 10.12
N ILE A 74 19.76 9.79 8.87
CA ILE A 74 19.24 8.97 7.77
C ILE A 74 20.17 9.14 6.56
N ASP A 75 20.70 8.04 6.02
CA ASP A 75 21.32 8.03 4.69
C ASP A 75 20.24 7.85 3.63
N TYR A 76 20.21 8.76 2.66
CA TYR A 76 19.17 8.83 1.64
C TYR A 76 19.70 8.46 0.26
N HIS A 77 19.05 7.48 -0.37
CA HIS A 77 19.46 6.96 -1.67
C HIS A 77 18.54 7.40 -2.80
N GLY A 78 18.72 8.65 -3.27
CA GLY A 78 17.88 9.27 -4.31
C GLY A 78 17.77 8.50 -5.65
N ALA A 79 18.75 7.65 -5.98
CA ALA A 79 18.69 6.77 -7.14
C ALA A 79 17.80 5.52 -6.92
N ARG A 80 17.70 5.02 -5.68
CA ARG A 80 16.76 3.93 -5.30
C ARG A 80 15.34 4.49 -5.28
N ALA A 81 15.14 5.65 -4.65
CA ALA A 81 13.88 6.41 -4.70
C ALA A 81 13.33 6.58 -6.13
N TYR A 82 14.18 6.95 -7.09
CA TYR A 82 13.76 7.09 -8.48
C TYR A 82 13.27 5.77 -9.09
N ARG A 83 13.91 4.63 -8.76
CA ARG A 83 13.47 3.32 -9.24
C ARG A 83 12.12 2.94 -8.64
N CYS A 84 11.94 3.15 -7.33
CA CYS A 84 10.66 2.98 -6.65
C CYS A 84 9.52 3.73 -7.35
N VAL A 85 9.68 5.05 -7.56
CA VAL A 85 8.68 5.87 -8.26
C VAL A 85 8.39 5.35 -9.67
N ARG A 86 9.40 4.83 -10.37
CA ARG A 86 9.20 4.21 -11.69
C ARG A 86 8.51 2.86 -11.63
N ALA A 87 8.76 2.05 -10.60
CA ALA A 87 8.12 0.76 -10.41
C ALA A 87 6.61 0.96 -10.16
N ILE A 88 6.23 1.89 -9.29
CA ILE A 88 4.82 2.25 -9.03
C ILE A 88 4.11 2.66 -10.33
N LYS A 89 4.78 3.47 -11.17
CA LYS A 89 4.21 3.91 -12.46
C LYS A 89 4.04 2.81 -13.51
N LYS A 90 4.54 1.60 -13.28
CA LYS A 90 4.34 0.45 -14.17
C LYS A 90 3.19 -0.45 -13.72
N LEU A 91 2.63 -0.19 -12.53
CA LEU A 91 1.48 -0.93 -12.02
C LEU A 91 0.28 -0.79 -12.97
N LYS A 92 -0.52 -1.85 -13.05
CA LYS A 92 -1.69 -2.03 -13.89
C LYS A 92 -2.95 -2.12 -13.04
N CYS A 93 -4.10 -1.85 -13.64
CA CYS A 93 -5.38 -1.88 -12.92
C CYS A 93 -6.01 -3.28 -12.82
N ASP A 94 -5.21 -4.33 -12.99
CA ASP A 94 -5.66 -5.73 -13.00
C ASP A 94 -5.73 -6.26 -11.56
N ARG A 95 -6.79 -7.03 -11.24
CA ARG A 95 -6.86 -7.74 -9.96
C ARG A 95 -5.78 -8.82 -9.90
N GLY A 96 -5.04 -8.88 -8.78
CA GLY A 96 -3.96 -9.84 -8.56
C GLY A 96 -2.64 -9.44 -9.20
N GLU A 97 -2.39 -8.14 -9.38
CA GLU A 97 -1.10 -7.65 -9.84
C GLU A 97 0.04 -8.02 -8.86
N ASP A 98 1.16 -8.44 -9.42
CA ASP A 98 2.41 -8.72 -8.70
C ASP A 98 3.10 -7.40 -8.32
N THR A 99 3.10 -7.08 -7.02
CA THR A 99 3.74 -5.89 -6.46
C THR A 99 5.20 -6.11 -6.05
N SER A 100 5.77 -7.29 -6.27
CA SER A 100 7.15 -7.62 -5.85
C SER A 100 8.22 -6.73 -6.49
N GLU A 101 8.00 -6.23 -7.72
CA GLU A 101 8.89 -5.25 -8.34
C GLU A 101 8.87 -3.92 -7.58
N VAL A 102 7.69 -3.46 -7.14
CA VAL A 102 7.56 -2.23 -6.35
C VAL A 102 8.24 -2.41 -5.00
N GLU A 103 7.96 -3.50 -4.30
CA GLU A 103 8.58 -3.79 -3.00
C GLU A 103 10.11 -3.81 -3.11
N ARG A 104 10.66 -4.59 -4.03
CA ARG A 104 12.11 -4.69 -4.26
C ARG A 104 12.74 -3.34 -4.63
N ASP A 105 12.10 -2.55 -5.49
CA ASP A 105 12.66 -1.28 -5.96
C ASP A 105 12.45 -0.13 -4.96
N CYS A 106 11.48 -0.26 -4.05
CA CYS A 106 11.20 0.68 -2.96
C CYS A 106 11.90 0.33 -1.64
N GLN A 107 12.43 -0.88 -1.49
CA GLN A 107 13.23 -1.24 -0.32
C GLN A 107 14.56 -0.47 -0.32
N GLY A 108 14.94 -0.01 0.88
CA GLY A 108 16.22 0.65 1.13
C GLY A 108 16.36 2.01 0.45
N ILE A 109 15.27 2.75 0.22
CA ILE A 109 15.36 4.16 -0.22
C ILE A 109 16.08 5.04 0.82
N SER A 110 15.95 4.68 2.09
CA SER A 110 16.66 5.25 3.23
C SER A 110 17.28 4.14 4.07
N GLU A 111 18.41 4.44 4.70
CA GLU A 111 19.07 3.59 5.70
C GLU A 111 19.29 4.42 6.97
N GLY A 112 18.87 3.92 8.12
CA GLY A 112 19.08 4.62 9.39
C GLY A 112 20.55 4.60 9.83
N ALA A 113 21.00 5.67 10.48
CA ALA A 113 22.38 5.81 10.97
C ALA A 113 22.48 5.84 12.51
N VAL A 114 21.35 5.88 13.22
CA VAL A 114 21.27 5.95 14.67
C VAL A 114 21.39 4.56 15.27
N GLY A 115 22.33 4.39 16.19
CA GLY A 115 22.64 3.13 16.83
C GLY A 115 21.58 2.67 17.84
N PRO A 116 21.68 1.42 18.31
CA PRO A 116 20.82 0.92 19.40
C PRO A 116 20.92 1.80 20.66
N ASP A 117 19.79 1.96 21.34
CA ASP A 117 19.59 2.73 22.57
C ASP A 117 19.85 4.26 22.43
N GLU A 118 20.08 4.76 21.22
CA GLU A 118 20.18 6.20 20.95
C GLU A 118 18.79 6.80 20.71
N PRO A 119 18.57 8.09 21.05
CA PRO A 119 17.29 8.75 20.83
C PRO A 119 16.89 8.74 19.36
N CYS A 120 15.60 8.67 19.04
CA CYS A 120 15.05 8.75 17.69
C CYS A 120 13.64 9.36 17.71
N MET A 121 13.11 9.77 16.56
CA MET A 121 11.68 10.09 16.40
C MET A 121 11.01 9.18 15.38
N LEU A 122 11.75 8.70 14.39
CA LEU A 122 11.28 7.80 13.34
C LEU A 122 12.09 6.51 13.34
N SER A 123 11.43 5.37 13.09
CA SER A 123 12.13 4.10 12.90
C SER A 123 13.12 4.13 11.75
N ALA A 124 12.90 4.98 10.73
CA ALA A 124 13.81 5.17 9.61
C ALA A 124 15.18 5.75 10.00
N GLU A 125 15.31 6.35 11.19
CA GLU A 125 16.60 6.83 11.70
C GLU A 125 17.45 5.68 12.25
N CYS A 126 16.84 4.57 12.67
CA CYS A 126 17.53 3.50 13.37
C CYS A 126 18.26 2.57 12.40
N VAL A 127 19.52 2.24 12.73
CA VAL A 127 20.35 1.36 11.90
C VAL A 127 19.83 -0.07 11.89
N GLY A 128 19.69 -0.64 10.70
CA GLY A 128 19.25 -2.02 10.48
C GLY A 128 17.74 -2.16 10.21
N GLU A 129 17.38 -3.12 9.36
CA GLU A 129 16.01 -3.29 8.82
C GLU A 129 14.94 -3.58 9.87
N ARG A 130 15.35 -4.00 11.08
CA ARG A 130 14.45 -4.35 12.19
C ARG A 130 14.55 -3.44 13.39
N SER A 131 15.28 -2.34 13.26
CA SER A 131 15.35 -1.36 14.32
C SER A 131 14.13 -0.45 14.24
N LEU A 132 13.45 -0.28 15.36
CA LEU A 132 12.26 0.55 15.48
C LEU A 132 12.52 1.65 16.49
N CYS A 133 11.91 2.81 16.27
CA CYS A 133 11.90 3.85 17.28
C CYS A 133 10.87 3.49 18.36
N GLY A 134 11.35 3.00 19.50
CA GLY A 134 10.51 2.59 20.61
C GLY A 134 10.15 3.78 21.48
N PHE A 135 8.86 4.11 21.58
CA PHE A 135 8.38 5.22 22.42
C PHE A 135 8.29 4.82 23.90
N ASP A 136 8.64 5.74 24.80
CA ASP A 136 8.29 5.60 26.23
C ASP A 136 6.77 5.78 26.38
N PRO A 137 6.01 4.76 26.80
CA PRO A 137 4.55 4.86 26.94
C PRO A 137 4.10 5.88 27.98
N ARG A 138 5.03 6.42 28.79
CA ARG A 138 4.75 7.50 29.75
C ARG A 138 4.85 8.89 29.13
N CYS A 139 5.39 9.01 27.93
CA CYS A 139 5.55 10.27 27.24
C CYS A 139 4.29 10.57 26.42
N THR A 140 3.57 11.64 26.77
CA THR A 140 2.30 12.02 26.16
C THR A 140 2.40 13.30 25.32
N GLU A 141 3.60 13.86 25.19
CA GLU A 141 3.84 15.04 24.37
C GLU A 141 3.93 14.67 22.88
N PRO A 142 3.54 15.57 21.95
CA PRO A 142 3.62 15.30 20.51
C PRO A 142 5.03 15.00 19.99
N CYS A 143 6.07 15.42 20.73
CA CYS A 143 7.47 15.33 20.34
C CYS A 143 8.32 14.45 21.26
N CYS A 144 7.74 13.35 21.72
CA CYS A 144 8.44 12.39 22.55
C CYS A 144 9.50 11.62 21.74
N PRO A 145 10.81 11.83 21.99
CA PRO A 145 11.81 10.96 21.41
C PRO A 145 11.65 9.56 21.97
N GLY A 146 11.71 8.57 21.09
CA GLY A 146 11.92 7.18 21.44
C GLY A 146 13.41 6.86 21.54
N GLU A 147 13.70 5.58 21.69
CA GLU A 147 15.05 5.03 21.57
C GLU A 147 15.06 4.01 20.45
N CYS A 148 16.13 3.97 19.66
CA CYS A 148 16.31 2.96 18.64
C CYS A 148 16.48 1.60 19.30
N ARG A 149 15.49 0.73 19.13
CA ARG A 149 15.50 -0.61 19.70
C ARG A 149 15.51 -1.62 18.59
N PHE A 150 16.36 -2.63 18.74
CA PHE A 150 16.34 -3.78 17.86
C PHE A 150 15.10 -4.61 18.18
N ARG A 151 14.24 -4.86 17.20
CA ARG A 151 13.18 -5.86 17.34
C ARG A 151 13.80 -7.24 17.13
N PRO A 152 13.85 -8.10 18.17
CA PRO A 152 14.40 -9.45 18.05
C PRO A 152 13.80 -10.22 16.87
N GLY A 153 14.61 -11.02 16.17
CA GLY A 153 14.24 -11.83 15.01
C GLY A 153 14.90 -11.37 13.67
N PRO A 154 14.53 -11.96 12.52
CA PRO A 154 13.53 -13.02 12.43
C PRO A 154 14.07 -14.29 13.07
N PHE A 155 13.26 -14.94 13.88
CA PHE A 155 13.59 -16.13 14.63
C PHE A 155 13.41 -17.35 13.73
N GLU A 156 14.43 -18.21 13.72
CA GLU A 156 14.42 -19.46 12.98
C GLU A 156 13.47 -20.48 13.65
N ALA A 157 13.11 -21.54 12.91
CA ALA A 157 12.27 -22.59 13.48
C ALA A 157 12.89 -23.21 14.76
N GLY A 158 12.11 -23.25 15.84
CA GLY A 158 12.48 -23.71 17.17
C GLY A 158 12.93 -22.61 18.14
N GLU A 159 13.11 -21.38 17.67
CA GLU A 159 13.46 -20.25 18.53
C GLU A 159 12.22 -19.61 19.18
N PRO A 160 12.35 -19.06 20.41
CA PRO A 160 11.23 -18.46 21.13
C PRO A 160 10.72 -17.20 20.43
N CYS A 161 9.40 -17.02 20.45
CA CYS A 161 8.72 -15.88 19.85
C CYS A 161 7.55 -15.40 20.73
N ALA A 162 7.05 -14.21 20.45
CA ALA A 162 5.86 -13.62 21.09
C ALA A 162 4.76 -13.29 20.07
N SER A 163 5.09 -13.19 18.79
CA SER A 163 4.15 -12.92 17.69
C SER A 163 4.68 -13.46 16.36
N ASN A 164 3.78 -13.64 15.38
CA ASN A 164 4.11 -14.23 14.07
C ASN A 164 5.14 -13.42 13.28
N ASP A 165 5.16 -12.09 13.42
CA ASP A 165 6.09 -11.19 12.73
C ASP A 165 7.52 -11.21 13.30
N GLU A 166 7.73 -11.98 14.36
CA GLU A 166 9.06 -12.23 14.91
C GLU A 166 9.77 -13.41 14.23
N CYS A 167 9.06 -14.29 13.52
CA CYS A 167 9.63 -15.47 12.87
C CYS A 167 10.13 -15.18 11.44
N VAL A 168 11.01 -16.03 10.88
CA VAL A 168 11.44 -15.95 9.47
C VAL A 168 10.30 -16.27 8.50
N ASP A 169 10.40 -15.79 7.27
CA ASP A 169 9.44 -16.14 6.21
C ASP A 169 9.31 -17.67 6.08
N GLY A 170 8.08 -18.16 5.92
CA GLY A 170 7.79 -19.59 5.90
C GLY A 170 7.68 -20.24 7.29
N THR A 171 7.75 -19.47 8.37
CA THR A 171 7.47 -19.93 9.75
C THR A 171 6.41 -19.04 10.41
N LEU A 172 5.81 -19.52 11.51
CA LEU A 172 4.91 -18.73 12.35
C LEU A 172 5.15 -19.01 13.84
N CYS A 173 4.67 -18.14 14.72
CA CYS A 173 4.82 -18.32 16.16
C CYS A 173 3.72 -19.23 16.72
N ASP A 174 4.09 -20.41 17.26
CA ASP A 174 3.16 -21.33 17.91
C ASP A 174 2.70 -20.78 19.27
N LEU A 175 1.66 -19.95 19.23
CA LEU A 175 1.08 -19.33 20.43
C LEU A 175 0.26 -20.30 21.30
N ASP A 176 0.06 -21.57 20.87
CA ASP A 176 -0.65 -22.58 21.67
C ASP A 176 0.27 -23.28 22.67
N LEU A 177 1.60 -23.16 22.50
CA LEU A 177 2.59 -23.68 23.44
C LEU A 177 2.70 -22.77 24.69
N SER A 178 3.06 -23.38 25.82
CA SER A 178 3.35 -22.61 27.05
C SER A 178 4.55 -21.68 26.91
N ASP A 179 5.50 -22.07 26.05
CA ASP A 179 6.67 -21.30 25.62
C ASP A 179 6.61 -21.22 24.09
N PRO A 180 6.01 -20.17 23.51
CA PRO A 180 5.82 -20.09 22.07
C PRO A 180 7.14 -20.11 21.32
N VAL A 181 7.21 -20.87 20.23
CA VAL A 181 8.38 -20.97 19.36
C VAL A 181 7.98 -20.85 17.90
N CYS A 182 8.89 -20.38 17.06
CA CYS A 182 8.67 -20.36 15.63
C CYS A 182 8.62 -21.79 15.09
N VAL A 183 7.60 -22.12 14.29
CA VAL A 183 7.42 -23.42 13.65
C VAL A 183 7.31 -23.24 12.15
N ALA A 184 7.88 -24.17 11.39
CA ALA A 184 7.76 -24.17 9.94
C ALA A 184 6.31 -24.33 9.51
N LEU A 185 5.89 -23.52 8.54
CA LEU A 185 4.57 -23.64 7.95
C LEU A 185 4.46 -24.93 7.12
N PRO A 186 3.33 -25.66 7.22
CA PRO A 186 3.14 -26.90 6.48
C PRO A 186 3.07 -26.64 4.97
N GLY A 187 3.78 -27.46 4.20
CA GLY A 187 3.80 -27.40 2.73
C GLY A 187 2.67 -28.21 2.08
N ASP A 188 2.67 -28.28 0.75
CA ASP A 188 1.66 -28.99 -0.04
C ASP A 188 1.46 -30.45 0.43
N GLY A 189 0.21 -30.80 0.71
CA GLY A 189 -0.23 -32.12 1.19
C GLY A 189 -0.11 -32.34 2.71
N GLU A 190 0.55 -31.46 3.46
CA GLU A 190 0.69 -31.52 4.92
C GLU A 190 -0.55 -30.96 5.62
N PRO A 191 -0.86 -31.39 6.87
CA PRO A 191 -2.01 -30.87 7.60
C PRO A 191 -1.84 -29.38 7.91
N CYS A 192 -2.94 -28.63 7.81
CA CYS A 192 -2.92 -27.20 8.11
C CYS A 192 -2.53 -26.93 9.56
N TYR A 193 -1.74 -25.89 9.77
CA TYR A 193 -1.34 -25.46 11.10
C TYR A 193 -2.36 -24.48 11.68
N GLN A 194 -2.78 -24.67 12.95
CA GLN A 194 -3.84 -23.90 13.61
C GLN A 194 -5.12 -23.72 12.77
N GLY A 195 -5.40 -24.71 11.91
CA GLY A 195 -6.58 -24.75 11.07
C GLY A 195 -6.52 -23.92 9.78
N TYR A 196 -5.52 -23.04 9.60
CA TYR A 196 -5.53 -22.11 8.44
C TYR A 196 -4.15 -21.79 7.85
N ALA A 197 -3.07 -21.98 8.60
CA ALA A 197 -1.74 -21.55 8.17
C ALA A 197 -1.02 -22.65 7.36
N CYS A 198 -0.45 -22.23 6.23
CA CYS A 198 0.27 -23.06 5.26
C CYS A 198 1.45 -22.27 4.69
N ALA A 199 2.43 -22.95 4.12
CA ALA A 199 3.62 -22.34 3.54
C ALA A 199 3.26 -21.41 2.36
N GLU A 200 4.17 -20.50 2.02
CA GLU A 200 3.98 -19.57 0.90
C GLU A 200 3.58 -20.31 -0.38
N GLY A 201 2.58 -19.75 -1.09
CA GLY A 201 2.03 -20.37 -2.29
C GLY A 201 1.14 -21.59 -2.03
N THR A 202 0.69 -21.81 -0.79
CA THR A 202 -0.34 -22.81 -0.46
C THR A 202 -1.42 -22.21 0.46
N THR A 203 -2.59 -22.83 0.49
CA THR A 203 -3.73 -22.45 1.33
C THR A 203 -4.26 -23.67 2.05
N CYS A 204 -4.89 -23.49 3.22
CA CYS A 204 -5.61 -24.58 3.85
C CYS A 204 -6.88 -24.92 3.05
N ASP A 205 -7.03 -26.18 2.68
CA ASP A 205 -8.29 -26.72 2.15
C ASP A 205 -9.17 -27.19 3.31
N ASP A 206 -10.28 -26.49 3.54
CA ASP A 206 -11.19 -26.77 4.67
C ASP A 206 -11.79 -28.18 4.62
N ALA A 207 -11.88 -28.80 3.44
CA ALA A 207 -12.46 -30.13 3.28
C ALA A 207 -11.51 -31.26 3.70
N THR A 208 -10.22 -31.11 3.41
CA THR A 208 -9.19 -32.11 3.69
C THR A 208 -8.31 -31.76 4.88
N THR A 209 -8.39 -30.52 5.39
CA THR A 209 -7.51 -29.95 6.42
C THR A 209 -6.03 -30.05 6.06
N LYS A 210 -5.73 -29.91 4.77
CA LYS A 210 -4.37 -29.96 4.23
C LYS A 210 -4.03 -28.70 3.46
N CYS A 211 -2.76 -28.35 3.47
CA CYS A 211 -2.23 -27.32 2.62
C CYS A 211 -2.22 -27.79 1.18
N VAL A 212 -2.75 -26.97 0.29
CA VAL A 212 -2.81 -27.23 -1.14
C VAL A 212 -2.28 -26.02 -1.90
N GLY A 213 -1.57 -26.25 -3.00
CA GLY A 213 -1.22 -25.17 -3.94
C GLY A 213 -2.45 -24.46 -4.53
N PRO A 214 -2.28 -23.27 -5.12
CA PRO A 214 -3.37 -22.57 -5.80
C PRO A 214 -3.93 -23.42 -6.94
N ALA A 215 -5.24 -23.50 -6.98
CA ALA A 215 -6.01 -24.22 -7.97
C ALA A 215 -5.98 -23.48 -9.32
N GLY A 216 -5.68 -24.24 -10.37
CA GLY A 216 -5.70 -23.79 -11.75
C GLY A 216 -7.10 -23.73 -12.35
N VAL A 217 -7.22 -23.31 -13.60
CA VAL A 217 -8.52 -23.17 -14.27
C VAL A 217 -9.30 -24.49 -14.29
N GLY A 218 -10.54 -24.44 -13.80
CA GLY A 218 -11.47 -25.55 -13.72
C GLY A 218 -11.31 -26.43 -12.47
N GLU A 219 -10.28 -26.22 -11.65
CA GLU A 219 -10.07 -26.96 -10.41
C GLU A 219 -10.99 -26.47 -9.28
N PRO A 220 -11.34 -27.32 -8.31
CA PRO A 220 -12.28 -26.95 -7.26
C PRO A 220 -11.75 -25.85 -6.35
N CYS A 221 -12.64 -24.99 -5.86
CA CYS A 221 -12.34 -23.93 -4.91
C CYS A 221 -13.56 -23.62 -4.02
N GLN A 222 -13.30 -22.94 -2.91
CA GLN A 222 -14.26 -22.43 -1.94
C GLN A 222 -14.22 -20.89 -1.86
N GLY A 223 -13.10 -20.29 -2.26
CA GLY A 223 -12.91 -18.84 -2.34
C GLY A 223 -11.78 -18.44 -3.29
N ASP A 224 -11.73 -17.15 -3.64
CA ASP A 224 -10.79 -16.61 -4.65
C ASP A 224 -9.33 -16.81 -4.25
N TYR A 225 -9.02 -16.80 -2.95
CA TYR A 225 -7.67 -16.99 -2.41
C TYR A 225 -7.10 -18.39 -2.67
N GLN A 226 -7.94 -19.36 -3.05
CA GLN A 226 -7.50 -20.71 -3.38
C GLN A 226 -7.15 -20.87 -4.85
N CYS A 227 -7.46 -19.90 -5.70
CA CYS A 227 -7.14 -19.95 -7.12
C CYS A 227 -5.79 -19.26 -7.40
N GLU A 228 -5.15 -19.56 -8.54
CA GLU A 228 -4.00 -18.78 -9.01
C GLU A 228 -4.34 -17.27 -9.07
N ALA A 229 -3.36 -16.38 -8.86
CA ALA A 229 -3.58 -14.95 -8.59
C ALA A 229 -4.48 -14.19 -9.60
N THR A 230 -4.56 -14.65 -10.85
CA THR A 230 -5.38 -14.02 -11.91
C THR A 230 -6.78 -14.63 -12.08
N LEU A 231 -7.09 -15.65 -11.28
CA LEU A 231 -8.34 -16.40 -11.33
C LEU A 231 -9.29 -15.94 -10.19
N PHE A 232 -10.49 -16.49 -10.19
CA PHE A 232 -11.48 -16.31 -9.12
C PHE A 232 -12.30 -17.59 -8.95
N CYS A 233 -12.95 -17.76 -7.80
CA CYS A 233 -13.80 -18.91 -7.56
C CYS A 233 -15.23 -18.64 -8.06
N ASP A 234 -15.65 -19.38 -9.08
CA ASP A 234 -16.96 -19.25 -9.72
C ASP A 234 -18.11 -19.83 -8.87
N PRO A 235 -19.38 -19.62 -9.24
CA PRO A 235 -20.52 -20.13 -8.49
C PRO A 235 -20.63 -21.67 -8.51
N ASN A 236 -19.91 -22.34 -9.42
CA ASN A 236 -19.79 -23.80 -9.48
C ASN A 236 -18.64 -24.33 -8.62
N GLN A 237 -18.05 -23.49 -7.77
CA GLN A 237 -16.91 -23.83 -6.93
C GLN A 237 -15.70 -24.29 -7.76
N ARG A 238 -15.44 -23.61 -8.88
CA ARG A 238 -14.27 -23.85 -9.73
C ARG A 238 -13.53 -22.56 -10.04
N CYS A 239 -12.21 -22.65 -10.08
CA CYS A 239 -11.37 -21.52 -10.47
C CYS A 239 -11.59 -21.18 -11.95
N ALA A 240 -11.89 -19.92 -12.24
CA ALA A 240 -12.17 -19.44 -13.59
C ALA A 240 -11.34 -18.19 -13.91
N THR A 241 -11.11 -17.95 -15.20
CA THR A 241 -10.46 -16.71 -15.67
C THR A 241 -11.41 -15.54 -15.53
N ARG A 242 -10.93 -14.42 -15.01
CA ARG A 242 -11.69 -13.16 -15.01
C ARG A 242 -11.86 -12.67 -16.45
N ALA A 243 -13.07 -12.22 -16.78
CA ALA A 243 -13.42 -11.67 -18.09
C ALA A 243 -12.85 -10.27 -18.25
N LYS A 244 -12.34 -9.95 -19.44
CA LYS A 244 -11.89 -8.61 -19.79
C LYS A 244 -13.08 -7.71 -20.07
N GLU A 245 -12.83 -6.41 -20.12
CA GLU A 245 -13.83 -5.43 -20.56
C GLU A 245 -14.41 -5.82 -21.94
N GLY A 246 -15.73 -5.85 -22.05
CA GLY A 246 -16.48 -6.30 -23.23
C GLY A 246 -16.67 -7.81 -23.36
N GLU A 247 -15.99 -8.63 -22.55
CA GLU A 247 -16.20 -10.08 -22.51
C GLU A 247 -17.39 -10.45 -21.62
N ALA A 248 -17.94 -11.65 -21.86
CA ALA A 248 -19.07 -12.17 -21.10
C ALA A 248 -18.67 -12.48 -19.66
N CYS A 249 -19.56 -12.17 -18.72
CA CYS A 249 -19.39 -12.45 -17.30
C CYS A 249 -20.66 -13.05 -16.70
N ASP A 250 -20.51 -13.71 -15.56
CA ASP A 250 -21.63 -14.26 -14.80
C ASP A 250 -22.11 -13.22 -13.76
N GLU A 251 -23.36 -12.78 -13.89
CA GLU A 251 -23.96 -11.80 -12.97
C GLU A 251 -24.05 -12.33 -11.52
N ALA A 252 -24.08 -13.65 -11.32
CA ALA A 252 -24.03 -14.23 -9.98
C ALA A 252 -22.69 -14.01 -9.28
N VAL A 253 -21.62 -13.78 -10.05
CA VAL A 253 -20.28 -13.46 -9.52
C VAL A 253 -20.14 -11.96 -9.27
N GLY A 254 -20.82 -11.14 -10.06
CA GLY A 254 -20.70 -9.69 -10.04
C GLY A 254 -19.30 -9.24 -10.48
N ASP A 255 -18.80 -8.17 -9.86
CA ASP A 255 -17.58 -7.47 -10.26
C ASP A 255 -16.32 -8.33 -10.14
N ARG A 256 -16.35 -9.37 -9.29
CA ARG A 256 -15.25 -10.33 -9.16
C ARG A 256 -15.06 -11.13 -10.46
N GLY A 257 -16.08 -11.26 -11.30
CA GLY A 257 -15.96 -11.93 -12.59
C GLY A 257 -15.13 -11.14 -13.60
N CYS A 258 -14.87 -9.85 -13.34
CA CYS A 258 -14.15 -8.97 -14.25
C CYS A 258 -12.70 -8.75 -13.84
N LEU A 259 -11.80 -8.67 -14.82
CA LEU A 259 -10.35 -8.62 -14.61
C LEU A 259 -9.91 -7.31 -13.96
N ARG A 260 -10.43 -6.18 -14.46
CA ARG A 260 -10.04 -4.86 -13.97
C ARG A 260 -10.86 -4.44 -12.75
N GLY A 261 -10.22 -3.79 -11.79
CA GLY A 261 -10.85 -3.29 -10.56
C GLY A 261 -12.03 -2.32 -10.80
N ASP A 262 -11.94 -1.54 -11.87
CA ASP A 262 -12.91 -0.52 -12.29
C ASP A 262 -13.98 -1.03 -13.25
N THR A 263 -14.05 -2.34 -13.46
CA THR A 263 -15.09 -3.00 -14.26
C THR A 263 -16.00 -3.86 -13.40
N ILE A 264 -17.25 -3.96 -13.86
CA ILE A 264 -18.36 -4.63 -13.20
C ILE A 264 -19.08 -5.55 -14.18
N CYS A 265 -19.72 -6.60 -13.66
CA CYS A 265 -20.54 -7.46 -14.50
C CYS A 265 -21.95 -6.86 -14.63
N HIS A 266 -22.31 -6.37 -15.81
CA HIS A 266 -23.61 -5.76 -16.07
C HIS A 266 -24.20 -6.27 -17.39
N GLU A 267 -25.42 -6.82 -17.34
CA GLU A 267 -26.08 -7.46 -18.48
C GLU A 267 -25.22 -8.59 -19.08
N GLY A 268 -24.60 -9.38 -18.19
CA GLY A 268 -23.70 -10.49 -18.54
C GLY A 268 -22.44 -10.07 -19.31
N THR A 269 -22.04 -8.80 -19.26
CA THR A 269 -20.80 -8.31 -19.89
C THR A 269 -20.00 -7.46 -18.91
N CYS A 270 -18.68 -7.62 -18.89
CA CYS A 270 -17.82 -6.73 -18.10
C CYS A 270 -17.78 -5.34 -18.74
N ARG A 271 -18.18 -4.31 -17.99
CA ARG A 271 -18.19 -2.91 -18.44
C ARG A 271 -17.54 -2.03 -17.37
N SER A 272 -17.01 -0.87 -17.76
CA SER A 272 -16.54 0.13 -16.80
C SER A 272 -17.68 0.59 -15.88
N LYS A 273 -17.34 0.93 -14.64
CA LYS A 273 -18.26 1.61 -13.71
C LYS A 273 -18.70 2.97 -14.28
N LEU A 274 -19.86 3.44 -13.84
CA LEU A 274 -20.41 4.72 -14.29
C LEU A 274 -19.62 5.90 -13.73
N ALA A 275 -19.21 6.81 -14.60
CA ALA A 275 -18.55 8.06 -14.23
C ALA A 275 -19.55 9.05 -13.59
N PRO A 276 -19.06 10.06 -12.85
CA PRO A 276 -19.93 11.12 -12.33
C PRO A 276 -20.75 11.81 -13.43
N GLY A 277 -22.03 12.05 -13.13
CA GLY A 277 -23.00 12.65 -14.03
C GLY A 277 -23.76 11.66 -14.92
N GLU A 278 -23.30 10.42 -15.05
CA GLU A 278 -24.02 9.37 -15.78
C GLU A 278 -25.25 8.89 -15.01
N ALA A 279 -26.25 8.40 -15.73
CA ALA A 279 -27.48 7.92 -15.13
C ALA A 279 -27.24 6.56 -14.47
N CYS A 280 -27.59 6.45 -13.19
CA CYS A 280 -27.53 5.20 -12.44
C CYS A 280 -28.95 4.81 -12.02
N ALA A 281 -29.17 3.51 -11.80
CA ALA A 281 -30.30 3.05 -10.99
C ALA A 281 -29.76 2.66 -9.62
N GLU A 282 -30.64 2.59 -8.63
CA GLU A 282 -30.34 2.40 -7.20
C GLU A 282 -29.35 1.24 -6.91
N PHE A 283 -29.16 0.29 -7.83
CA PHE A 283 -28.23 -0.84 -7.66
C PHE A 283 -27.39 -1.25 -8.89
N THR A 284 -27.66 -0.78 -10.11
CA THR A 284 -26.93 -1.24 -11.31
C THR A 284 -26.97 -0.26 -12.49
N PRO A 285 -25.85 -0.07 -13.21
CA PRO A 285 -24.47 -0.34 -12.81
C PRO A 285 -24.02 0.60 -11.67
N PRO A 286 -23.18 0.17 -10.71
CA PRO A 286 -22.60 1.09 -9.73
C PRO A 286 -21.73 2.16 -10.40
N CYS A 287 -21.66 3.29 -9.70
CA CYS A 287 -20.73 4.37 -10.00
C CYS A 287 -19.28 3.93 -9.72
N VAL A 288 -18.32 4.67 -10.27
CA VAL A 288 -16.90 4.57 -9.90
C VAL A 288 -16.69 4.68 -8.38
N ASP A 289 -15.60 4.15 -7.85
CA ASP A 289 -15.39 3.98 -6.39
C ASP A 289 -15.37 5.29 -5.59
N TYR A 290 -15.27 6.42 -6.29
CA TYR A 290 -15.30 7.76 -5.72
C TYR A 290 -16.63 8.50 -5.93
N ALA A 291 -17.66 7.79 -6.37
CA ALA A 291 -18.99 8.31 -6.60
C ALA A 291 -20.05 7.34 -6.06
N TYR A 292 -21.25 7.86 -5.83
CA TYR A 292 -22.40 7.08 -5.39
C TYR A 292 -23.64 7.47 -6.19
N CYS A 293 -24.63 6.57 -6.25
CA CYS A 293 -25.87 6.83 -6.96
C CYS A 293 -26.80 7.71 -6.11
N SER A 294 -27.15 8.89 -6.61
CA SER A 294 -28.09 9.83 -5.98
C SER A 294 -29.01 10.44 -7.03
N ASN A 295 -30.32 10.34 -6.82
CA ASN A 295 -31.34 10.84 -7.76
C ASN A 295 -31.12 10.37 -9.21
N ASP A 296 -30.93 9.06 -9.40
CA ASP A 296 -30.66 8.41 -10.68
C ASP A 296 -29.41 8.93 -11.41
N ARG A 297 -28.46 9.52 -10.68
CA ARG A 297 -27.16 9.96 -11.24
C ARG A 297 -26.00 9.64 -10.33
N CYS A 298 -24.86 9.33 -10.94
CA CYS A 298 -23.62 9.22 -10.21
C CYS A 298 -23.15 10.61 -9.75
N VAL A 299 -22.97 10.77 -8.45
CA VAL A 299 -22.49 12.01 -7.82
C VAL A 299 -21.18 11.69 -7.12
N GLU A 300 -20.16 12.53 -7.33
CA GLU A 300 -18.88 12.40 -6.62
C GLU A 300 -19.08 12.53 -5.11
N PHE A 301 -18.26 11.84 -4.34
CA PHE A 301 -18.15 12.13 -2.91
C PHE A 301 -17.63 13.56 -2.69
N ALA A 302 -18.11 14.19 -1.63
CA ALA A 302 -17.68 15.51 -1.19
C ALA A 302 -16.23 15.46 -0.68
N ARG A 303 -15.43 16.43 -1.14
CA ARG A 303 -14.01 16.62 -0.82
C ARG A 303 -13.83 17.47 0.42
N VAL A 304 -12.58 17.60 0.90
CA VAL A 304 -12.25 18.44 2.05
C VAL A 304 -12.78 19.87 1.86
N GLY A 305 -13.55 20.36 2.84
CA GLY A 305 -14.18 21.68 2.83
C GLY A 305 -15.49 21.77 2.05
N GLU A 306 -15.86 20.74 1.28
CA GLU A 306 -17.17 20.68 0.62
C GLU A 306 -18.26 20.25 1.60
N ALA A 307 -19.51 20.61 1.30
CA ALA A 307 -20.64 20.36 2.18
C ALA A 307 -21.03 18.88 2.19
N CYS A 308 -21.43 18.37 3.35
CA CYS A 308 -21.82 16.98 3.56
C CYS A 308 -23.08 16.85 4.41
N GLY A 309 -23.62 15.63 4.47
CA GLY A 309 -24.86 15.32 5.18
C GLY A 309 -26.10 15.63 4.36
N GLY A 310 -27.27 15.61 5.01
CA GLY A 310 -28.54 15.86 4.36
C GLY A 310 -28.80 17.35 4.14
N ILE A 311 -28.57 17.84 2.92
CA ILE A 311 -28.99 19.19 2.51
C ILE A 311 -30.32 19.04 1.76
N GLY A 312 -31.42 18.90 2.49
CA GLY A 312 -32.74 18.65 1.91
C GLY A 312 -32.99 17.16 1.62
N LEU A 313 -33.27 16.81 0.36
CA LEU A 313 -33.41 15.41 -0.08
C LEU A 313 -32.07 14.82 -0.58
N ASP A 314 -31.07 15.67 -0.79
CA ASP A 314 -29.77 15.26 -1.29
C ASP A 314 -28.85 14.99 -0.09
N PHE A 315 -28.32 13.77 -0.04
CA PHE A 315 -27.36 13.37 0.96
C PHE A 315 -25.98 13.39 0.32
N ALA A 316 -25.09 14.27 0.77
CA ALA A 316 -23.71 14.35 0.34
C ALA A 316 -22.82 13.51 1.27
N LEU A 317 -22.21 12.46 0.72
CA LEU A 317 -21.26 11.61 1.42
C LEU A 317 -19.85 12.16 1.25
N CYS A 318 -19.07 12.20 2.33
CA CYS A 318 -17.65 12.52 2.25
C CYS A 318 -16.88 11.39 1.59
N TYR A 319 -15.74 11.74 0.97
CA TYR A 319 -14.81 10.77 0.42
C TYR A 319 -14.38 9.74 1.49
N PRO A 320 -14.21 8.45 1.16
CA PRO A 320 -13.65 7.48 2.10
C PRO A 320 -12.38 8.02 2.80
N GLY A 321 -12.34 7.92 4.14
CA GLY A 321 -11.27 8.48 4.97
C GLY A 321 -11.53 9.91 5.48
N LEU A 322 -12.52 10.61 4.94
CA LEU A 322 -12.99 11.90 5.47
C LEU A 322 -14.24 11.69 6.34
N PHE A 323 -14.49 12.61 7.26
CA PHE A 323 -15.74 12.65 8.02
C PHE A 323 -16.48 13.96 7.82
N CYS A 324 -17.80 13.93 8.04
CA CYS A 324 -18.63 15.11 8.05
C CYS A 324 -18.53 15.80 9.42
N ASP A 325 -17.93 16.98 9.47
CA ASP A 325 -17.67 17.69 10.72
C ASP A 325 -18.94 18.36 11.29
N GLY A 326 -18.80 19.00 12.46
CA GLY A 326 -19.91 19.71 13.11
C GLY A 326 -20.46 20.90 12.32
N ASN A 327 -19.77 21.34 11.25
CA ASN A 327 -20.19 22.41 10.35
C ASN A 327 -20.83 21.89 9.07
N ALA A 328 -21.09 20.57 8.97
CA ALA A 328 -21.57 19.91 7.77
C ALA A 328 -20.61 20.10 6.58
N THR A 329 -19.31 20.05 6.84
CA THR A 329 -18.25 20.03 5.82
C THR A 329 -17.36 18.80 5.98
N CYS A 330 -16.87 18.25 4.88
CA CYS A 330 -15.94 17.13 4.95
C CYS A 330 -14.58 17.60 5.46
N ALA A 331 -14.04 16.90 6.45
CA ALA A 331 -12.73 17.18 7.03
C ALA A 331 -11.95 15.88 7.18
N LYS A 332 -10.62 16.01 7.21
CA LYS A 332 -9.74 14.95 7.69
C LYS A 332 -9.89 14.80 9.20
N ASP A 333 -9.65 13.60 9.71
CA ASP A 333 -9.33 13.40 11.11
C ASP A 333 -7.93 13.90 11.40
N VAL A 334 -7.81 15.23 11.46
CA VAL A 334 -6.58 15.90 11.83
C VAL A 334 -6.50 15.81 13.36
N PRO A 335 -5.61 14.99 13.95
CA PRO A 335 -5.30 15.15 15.36
C PRO A 335 -4.90 16.61 15.60
N PRO A 336 -5.30 17.23 16.73
CA PRO A 336 -5.20 18.68 16.93
C PRO A 336 -3.81 19.22 16.53
N SER A 337 -3.77 19.94 15.40
CA SER A 337 -2.58 20.35 14.65
C SER A 337 -1.79 21.50 15.29
N GLY A 338 -1.70 21.51 16.61
CA GLY A 338 -0.96 22.52 17.38
C GLY A 338 0.53 22.21 17.59
N GLY A 339 1.05 21.10 17.07
CA GLY A 339 2.40 20.62 17.40
C GLY A 339 3.49 21.34 16.58
N GLU A 340 4.39 22.04 17.27
CA GLU A 340 5.68 22.45 16.73
C GLU A 340 6.37 21.25 16.05
N VAL A 341 7.07 21.48 14.92
CA VAL A 341 7.93 20.46 14.32
C VAL A 341 8.91 19.99 15.37
N CYS A 342 8.89 18.70 15.68
CA CYS A 342 9.76 18.14 16.70
C CYS A 342 11.23 18.35 16.31
N PRO A 343 12.07 18.86 17.22
CA PRO A 343 13.48 19.01 16.93
C PRO A 343 14.11 17.62 16.71
N VAL A 344 15.06 17.54 15.79
CA VAL A 344 15.89 16.35 15.62
C VAL A 344 16.72 16.16 16.89
N PRO A 345 16.66 15.00 17.56
CA PRO A 345 17.50 14.74 18.73
C PRO A 345 18.98 14.85 18.37
N GLU A 346 19.75 15.50 19.25
CA GLU A 346 21.22 15.56 19.16
C GLU A 346 21.86 14.18 19.29
#